data_AF-A0A6I9NTC8-F1
#
_entry.id   AF-A0A6I9NTC8-F1
#
_cell.length_a   1.000
_cell.length_b   1.000
_cell.length_c   1.000
_cell.angle_alpha   90.00
_cell.angle_beta   90.00
_cell.angle_gamma   90.00
#
_symmetry.space_group_name_H-M   'P 1'
#
loop_
_entity.id
_entity.type
_entity.pdbx_description
1 polymer ?
#
loop_
_entity_poly.entity_id
_entity_poly.type
_entity_poly.pdbx_seq_one_letter_code
_entity_poly.pdbx_strand_id
1 'polypeptide(L)'
;MDLRLTKNCSLTVTLKHSVRFEVIRHTKVWKDLHDQQDYLGFYNLDSHHLSDSVHGLLGQFYHGVGFELTDLHPHKNKEKIDATMYVKGQILNVTRHWQKDFSRDVKNGKSIPCWFANNDGAGLIDGEASDYVVSGLFQG
;
A
#
# COMPACT_ATOMS: atom_id res chain seq x y z
N MET A 1 -16.30 -3.81 22.60
CA MET A 1 -16.83 -2.74 21.71
C MET A 1 -16.61 -3.25 20.30
N ASP A 2 -17.68 -3.47 19.56
CA ASP A 2 -17.60 -4.11 18.25
C ASP A 2 -17.75 -3.06 17.16
N LEU A 3 -16.80 -3.03 16.24
CA LEU A 3 -16.77 -2.05 15.16
C LEU A 3 -16.85 -2.78 13.82
N ARG A 4 -17.82 -2.39 12.98
CA ARG A 4 -18.08 -3.02 11.68
C ARG A 4 -17.87 -2.02 10.56
N LEU A 5 -16.90 -2.29 9.69
CA LEU A 5 -16.65 -1.49 8.50
C LEU A 5 -17.43 -2.02 7.29
N THR A 6 -18.34 -1.21 6.77
CA THR A 6 -19.16 -1.52 5.60
C THR A 6 -18.60 -0.89 4.32
N LYS A 7 -19.09 -1.37 3.17
CA LYS A 7 -18.73 -0.81 1.87
C LYS A 7 -19.01 0.69 1.82
N ASN A 8 -18.15 1.45 1.14
CA ASN A 8 -18.26 2.91 0.97
C ASN A 8 -18.20 3.71 2.28
N CYS A 9 -17.68 3.12 3.35
CA CYS A 9 -17.41 3.79 4.61
C CYS A 9 -15.91 3.73 4.91
N SER A 10 -15.44 4.70 5.69
CA SER A 10 -14.11 4.69 6.28
C SER A 10 -14.18 4.78 7.79
N LEU A 11 -13.13 4.29 8.43
CA LEU A 11 -12.89 4.44 9.86
C LEU A 11 -11.63 5.27 10.05
N THR A 12 -11.74 6.40 10.74
CA THR A 12 -10.57 7.15 11.18
C THR A 12 -10.09 6.60 12.53
N VAL A 13 -8.88 6.08 12.56
CA VAL A 13 -8.19 5.64 13.78
C VAL A 13 -7.20 6.72 14.18
N THR A 14 -7.35 7.26 15.40
CA THR A 14 -6.43 8.26 15.95
C THR A 14 -5.66 7.65 17.11
N LEU A 15 -4.33 7.65 17.02
CA LEU A 15 -3.44 7.16 18.05
C LEU A 15 -2.81 8.35 18.78
N LYS A 16 -2.87 8.32 20.12
CA LYS A 16 -2.30 9.36 21.01
C LYS A 16 -2.65 10.80 20.61
N HIS A 17 -3.84 11.00 20.04
CA HIS A 17 -4.38 12.29 19.58
C HIS A 17 -3.60 12.96 18.44
N SER A 18 -2.71 12.25 17.75
CA SER A 18 -1.78 12.86 16.79
C SER A 18 -1.71 12.10 15.47
N VAL A 19 -1.43 10.80 15.52
CA VAL A 19 -1.28 10.00 14.30
C VAL A 19 -2.64 9.52 13.83
N ARG A 20 -2.99 9.80 12.57
CA ARG A 20 -4.30 9.48 12.00
C ARG A 20 -4.19 8.58 10.78
N PHE A 21 -4.97 7.50 10.81
CA PHE A 21 -5.11 6.56 9.70
C PHE A 21 -6.57 6.48 9.28
N GLU A 22 -6.80 6.39 7.98
CA GLU A 22 -8.10 5.99 7.44
C GLU A 22 -8.05 4.52 7.06
N VAL A 23 -8.99 3.75 7.59
CA VAL A 23 -9.15 2.33 7.28
C VAL A 23 -10.39 2.18 6.43
N ILE A 24 -10.24 1.56 5.26
CA ILE A 24 -11.31 1.34 4.28
C ILE A 24 -11.39 -0.16 3.99
N ARG A 25 -12.61 -0.70 3.89
CA ARG A 25 -12.80 -2.08 3.41
C ARG A 25 -12.86 -2.08 1.88
N HIS A 26 -11.92 -2.77 1.27
CA HIS A 26 -11.94 -3.06 -0.16
C HIS A 26 -12.46 -4.46 -0.41
N THR A 27 -13.00 -4.64 -1.61
CA THR A 27 -13.45 -5.92 -2.12
C THR A 27 -12.72 -6.15 -3.44
N LYS A 28 -11.83 -7.14 -3.47
CA LYS A 28 -11.18 -7.58 -4.71
C LYS A 28 -11.97 -8.72 -5.32
N VAL A 29 -12.33 -8.56 -6.60
CA VAL A 29 -12.94 -9.62 -7.38
C VAL A 29 -11.90 -10.09 -8.40
N TRP A 30 -11.44 -11.32 -8.26
CA TRP A 30 -10.51 -11.92 -9.22
C TRP A 30 -11.32 -12.54 -10.35
N LYS A 31 -11.22 -11.96 -11.55
CA LYS A 31 -12.04 -12.32 -12.73
C LYS A 31 -11.98 -13.81 -13.08
N ASP A 32 -10.87 -14.48 -12.79
CA ASP A 32 -10.63 -15.86 -13.20
C ASP A 32 -10.99 -16.90 -12.12
N LEU A 33 -11.10 -16.49 -10.85
CA LEU A 33 -11.31 -17.41 -9.72
C LEU A 33 -12.72 -17.33 -9.12
N HIS A 34 -13.54 -16.35 -9.52
CA HIS A 34 -14.83 -16.02 -8.88
C HIS A 34 -14.76 -15.75 -7.36
N ASP A 35 -13.56 -15.80 -6.78
CA ASP A 35 -13.33 -15.51 -5.37
C ASP A 35 -13.33 -14.01 -5.13
N GLN A 36 -14.22 -13.61 -4.23
CA GLN A 36 -14.26 -12.29 -3.65
C GLN A 36 -13.45 -12.30 -2.37
N GLN A 37 -12.36 -11.52 -2.33
CA GLN A 37 -11.58 -11.34 -1.12
C GLN A 37 -11.71 -9.91 -0.64
N ASP A 38 -12.27 -9.76 0.56
CA ASP A 38 -12.28 -8.48 1.26
C ASP A 38 -10.93 -8.27 1.96
N TYR A 39 -10.42 -7.05 1.92
CA TYR A 39 -9.21 -6.65 2.63
C TYR A 39 -9.35 -5.22 3.16
N LEU A 40 -8.54 -4.86 4.17
CA LEU A 40 -8.51 -3.52 4.73
C LEU A 40 -7.38 -2.72 4.08
N GLY A 41 -7.73 -1.58 3.48
CA GLY A 41 -6.78 -0.57 3.03
C GLY A 41 -6.48 0.39 4.18
N PHE A 42 -5.20 0.62 4.44
CA PHE A 42 -4.72 1.58 5.43
C PHE A 42 -4.13 2.79 4.70
N TYR A 43 -4.74 3.96 4.88
CA TYR A 43 -4.32 5.22 4.28
C TYR A 43 -3.80 6.14 5.37
N ASN A 44 -2.55 6.58 5.23
CA ASN A 44 -1.97 7.54 6.17
C ASN A 44 -2.50 8.94 5.83
N LEU A 45 -3.25 9.53 6.75
CA LEU A 45 -3.84 10.86 6.56
C LEU A 45 -2.94 11.95 7.10
N ASP A 46 -2.30 11.67 8.23
CA ASP A 46 -1.53 12.67 8.92
C ASP A 46 -0.42 12.04 9.73
N SER A 47 0.75 12.18 9.14
CA SER A 47 1.88 11.43 9.56
C SER A 47 2.71 12.26 10.52
N HIS A 48 2.90 13.58 10.33
CA HIS A 48 3.94 14.48 10.94
C HIS A 48 4.21 14.42 12.46
N HIS A 49 3.41 13.69 13.23
CA HIS A 49 3.62 13.37 14.64
C HIS A 49 4.32 12.02 14.90
N LEU A 50 4.65 11.29 13.83
CA LEU A 50 5.81 10.40 13.68
C LEU A 50 7.03 10.74 14.55
N SER A 51 7.57 9.85 15.39
CA SER A 51 8.95 10.03 15.86
C SER A 51 9.94 9.60 14.77
N ASP A 52 11.13 10.20 14.73
CA ASP A 52 12.20 9.84 13.79
C ASP A 52 12.66 8.37 13.91
N SER A 53 12.36 7.72 15.04
CA SER A 53 12.62 6.30 15.29
C SER A 53 11.52 5.34 14.82
N VAL A 54 10.51 5.83 14.09
CA VAL A 54 9.42 4.98 13.58
C VAL A 54 9.97 3.90 12.64
N HIS A 55 9.53 2.66 12.83
CA HIS A 55 10.02 1.51 12.08
C HIS A 55 8.88 0.55 11.71
N GLY A 56 9.23 -0.55 11.05
CA GLY A 56 8.30 -1.58 10.60
C GLY A 56 7.66 -1.27 9.25
N LEU A 57 6.74 -2.13 8.80
CA LEU A 57 6.24 -2.10 7.42
C LEU A 57 5.71 -0.73 6.99
N LEU A 58 4.86 -0.09 7.81
CA LEU A 58 4.32 1.24 7.54
C LEU A 58 5.30 2.35 7.90
N GLY A 59 6.09 2.16 8.96
CA GLY A 59 7.00 3.17 9.51
C GLY A 59 8.11 3.54 8.54
N GLN A 60 8.67 2.57 7.81
CA GLN A 60 9.78 2.82 6.87
C GLN A 60 9.41 3.74 5.69
N PHE A 61 8.13 3.86 5.35
CA PHE A 61 7.67 4.71 4.24
C PHE A 61 7.26 6.12 4.69
N TYR A 62 7.36 6.38 6.00
CA TYR A 62 6.78 7.54 6.62
C TYR A 62 7.42 8.87 6.20
N HIS A 63 8.75 8.89 6.05
CA HIS A 63 9.48 10.08 5.57
C HIS A 63 9.48 10.17 4.03
N GLY A 64 8.68 9.35 3.36
CA GLY A 64 8.78 9.12 1.93
C GLY A 64 9.97 8.26 1.57
N VAL A 65 9.96 7.74 0.33
CA VAL A 65 11.06 6.95 -0.21
C VAL A 65 11.57 7.66 -1.45
N GLY A 66 12.82 8.10 -1.39
CA GLY A 66 13.53 8.61 -2.56
C GLY A 66 13.86 7.46 -3.51
N PHE A 67 13.52 7.62 -4.78
CA PHE A 67 13.84 6.66 -5.82
C PHE A 67 14.11 7.36 -7.14
N GLU A 68 14.87 6.69 -8.00
CA GLU A 68 15.10 7.10 -9.39
C GLU A 68 14.61 6.00 -10.33
N LEU A 69 14.13 6.41 -11.50
CA LEU A 69 13.63 5.49 -12.52
C LEU A 69 14.47 5.62 -13.78
N THR A 70 14.89 4.48 -14.32
CA THR A 70 15.54 4.36 -15.64
C THR A 70 14.83 3.30 -16.48
N ASP A 71 15.27 3.15 -17.73
CA ASP A 71 14.90 2.00 -18.56
C ASP A 71 13.39 1.83 -18.69
N LEU A 72 12.69 2.92 -19.03
CA LEU A 72 11.24 2.90 -19.24
C LEU A 72 10.91 2.15 -20.53
N HIS A 73 10.39 0.94 -20.38
CA HIS A 73 10.05 0.05 -21.48
C HIS A 73 8.52 -0.12 -21.57
N PRO A 74 7.85 0.56 -22.51
CA PRO A 74 6.41 0.36 -22.71
C PRO A 74 6.15 -1.03 -23.30
N HIS A 75 5.18 -1.74 -22.72
CA HIS A 75 4.72 -3.01 -23.30
C HIS A 75 3.89 -2.74 -24.57
N LYS A 76 3.69 -3.78 -25.40
CA LYS A 76 2.83 -3.70 -26.61
C LYS A 76 1.43 -3.13 -26.30
N ASN A 77 0.94 -3.39 -25.09
CA ASN A 77 -0.25 -2.77 -24.54
C ASN A 77 0.16 -1.55 -23.71
N LYS A 78 -0.10 -0.32 -24.21
CA LYS A 78 0.42 0.96 -23.71
C LYS A 78 0.11 1.29 -22.23
N GLU A 79 -0.71 0.47 -21.58
CA GLU A 79 -1.10 0.63 -20.18
C GLU A 79 -0.06 0.10 -19.20
N LYS A 80 0.82 -0.82 -19.63
CA LYS A 80 1.90 -1.38 -18.81
C LYS A 80 3.25 -0.81 -19.25
N ILE A 81 4.00 -0.27 -18.30
CA ILE A 81 5.38 0.20 -18.52
C ILE A 81 6.27 -0.48 -17.49
N ASP A 82 7.28 -1.19 -17.94
CA ASP A 82 8.31 -1.74 -17.07
C ASP A 82 9.44 -0.71 -16.91
N ALA A 83 10.09 -0.70 -15.75
CA ALA A 83 11.18 0.21 -15.44
C ALA A 83 12.17 -0.41 -14.45
N THR A 84 13.39 0.13 -14.44
CA THR A 84 14.38 -0.12 -13.39
C THR A 84 14.24 0.99 -12.33
N MET A 85 14.03 0.62 -11.08
CA MET A 85 13.95 1.54 -9.94
C MET A 85 15.20 1.41 -9.06
N TYR A 86 15.89 2.52 -8.84
CA TYR A 86 16.96 2.63 -7.85
C TYR A 86 16.37 3.21 -6.57
N VAL A 87 16.39 2.43 -5.50
CA VAL A 87 15.75 2.81 -4.23
C VAL A 87 16.50 2.18 -3.07
N LYS A 88 16.81 2.96 -2.02
CA LYS A 88 17.51 2.46 -0.82
C LYS A 88 18.81 1.68 -1.13
N GLY A 89 19.54 2.09 -2.18
CA GLY A 89 20.75 1.40 -2.64
C GLY A 89 20.51 0.05 -3.33
N GLN A 90 19.25 -0.30 -3.59
CA GLN A 90 18.82 -1.50 -4.31
C GLN A 90 18.36 -1.16 -5.73
N ILE A 91 18.39 -2.16 -6.60
CA ILE A 91 17.91 -2.08 -7.99
C ILE A 91 16.74 -3.04 -8.13
N LEU A 92 15.56 -2.50 -8.46
CA LEU A 92 14.32 -3.27 -8.54
C LEU A 92 13.71 -3.16 -9.93
N ASN A 93 13.17 -4.26 -10.45
CA ASN A 93 12.30 -4.21 -11.61
C ASN A 93 10.86 -3.90 -11.15
N VAL A 94 10.31 -2.82 -11.69
CA VAL A 94 8.96 -2.35 -11.35
C VAL A 94 8.09 -2.24 -12.59
N THR A 95 6.79 -2.43 -12.41
CA THR A 95 5.81 -2.25 -13.48
C THR A 95 4.78 -1.20 -13.12
N ARG A 96 4.49 -0.28 -14.03
CA ARG A 96 3.46 0.73 -13.86
C ARG A 96 2.08 0.17 -14.20
N HIS A 97 1.14 0.38 -13.30
CA HIS A 97 -0.28 0.06 -13.47
C HIS A 97 -1.16 1.19 -12.96
N TRP A 98 -2.37 1.28 -13.50
CA TRP A 98 -3.41 2.15 -12.93
C TRP A 98 -4.06 1.46 -11.74
N GLN A 99 -4.16 2.18 -10.62
CA GLN A 99 -4.84 1.74 -9.41
C GLN A 99 -5.83 2.80 -8.94
N LYS A 100 -6.80 2.37 -8.15
CA LYS A 100 -7.77 3.26 -7.52
C LYS A 100 -7.25 3.70 -6.15
N ASP A 101 -7.04 5.01 -6.00
CA ASP A 101 -6.80 5.67 -4.73
C ASP A 101 -8.13 6.11 -4.11
N PHE A 102 -8.47 5.56 -2.95
CA PHE A 102 -9.72 5.82 -2.23
C PHE A 102 -9.57 6.82 -1.08
N SER A 103 -8.36 7.35 -0.84
CA SER A 103 -8.05 8.25 0.29
C SER A 103 -8.86 9.54 0.34
N ARG A 104 -9.45 9.97 -0.79
CA ARG A 104 -10.26 11.19 -0.90
C ARG A 104 -11.73 10.94 -1.27
N ASP A 105 -12.00 9.82 -1.91
CA ASP A 105 -13.35 9.42 -2.33
C ASP A 105 -13.49 7.90 -2.19
N VAL A 106 -14.02 7.48 -1.05
CA VAL A 106 -14.20 6.07 -0.69
C VAL A 106 -15.20 5.34 -1.58
N LYS A 107 -16.03 6.06 -2.34
CA LYS A 107 -17.07 5.48 -3.22
C LYS A 107 -16.51 5.24 -4.61
N ASN A 108 -15.92 6.28 -5.20
CA ASN A 108 -15.52 6.22 -6.60
C ASN A 108 -14.04 5.90 -6.77
N GLY A 109 -13.19 6.38 -5.88
CA GLY A 109 -11.74 6.35 -5.99
C GLY A 109 -11.19 7.10 -7.22
N LYS A 110 -10.01 7.69 -7.09
CA LYS A 110 -9.30 8.33 -8.20
C LYS A 110 -8.40 7.33 -8.90
N SER A 111 -8.43 7.27 -10.22
CA SER A 111 -7.45 6.48 -10.97
C SER A 111 -6.10 7.19 -10.95
N ILE A 112 -5.06 6.52 -10.44
CA ILE A 112 -3.70 7.02 -10.37
C ILE A 112 -2.70 5.99 -10.92
N PRO A 113 -1.60 6.41 -11.55
CA PRO A 113 -0.54 5.49 -11.93
C PRO A 113 0.31 5.14 -10.71
N CYS A 114 0.50 3.85 -10.46
CA CYS A 114 1.34 3.32 -9.39
C CYS A 114 2.44 2.42 -9.96
N TRP A 115 3.62 2.44 -9.34
CA TRP A 115 4.69 1.48 -9.60
C TRP A 115 4.54 0.28 -8.68
N PHE A 116 4.55 -0.91 -9.26
CA PHE A 116 4.43 -2.17 -8.54
C PHE A 116 5.81 -2.82 -8.45
N ALA A 117 6.33 -2.97 -7.22
CA ALA A 117 7.49 -3.77 -6.94
C ALA A 117 7.06 -5.23 -6.77
N ASN A 118 7.63 -6.12 -7.58
CA ASN A 118 7.35 -7.55 -7.51
C ASN A 118 8.08 -8.20 -6.31
N ASN A 119 7.97 -9.53 -6.19
CA ASN A 119 8.69 -10.33 -5.19
C ASN A 119 8.42 -9.88 -3.74
N ASP A 120 7.15 -9.66 -3.42
CA ASP A 120 6.67 -9.24 -2.11
C ASP A 120 7.38 -8.00 -1.53
N GLY A 121 7.86 -7.12 -2.42
CA GLY A 121 8.54 -5.89 -2.04
C GLY A 121 9.98 -6.07 -1.61
N ALA A 122 10.61 -7.22 -1.86
CA ALA A 122 12.02 -7.47 -1.54
C ALA A 122 12.92 -6.34 -2.07
N GLY A 123 13.77 -5.80 -1.20
CA GLY A 123 14.66 -4.67 -1.48
C GLY A 123 13.98 -3.29 -1.44
N LEU A 124 12.65 -3.21 -1.50
CA LEU A 124 11.90 -2.00 -1.21
C LEU A 124 11.60 -1.90 0.30
N ILE A 125 11.08 -2.99 0.89
CA ILE A 125 10.87 -3.11 2.33
C ILE A 125 12.16 -3.50 3.06
N ASP A 126 12.29 -3.09 4.32
CA ASP A 126 13.30 -3.61 5.23
C ASP A 126 12.95 -5.06 5.59
N GLY A 127 13.89 -6.00 5.44
CA GLY A 127 13.65 -7.43 5.71
C GLY A 127 12.81 -8.13 4.64
N GLU A 128 12.09 -9.19 5.04
CA GLU A 128 11.18 -9.96 4.20
C GLU A 128 9.72 -9.70 4.55
N ALA A 129 8.78 -9.97 3.63
CA ALA A 129 7.36 -9.74 3.88
C ALA A 129 6.82 -10.57 5.06
N SER A 130 7.38 -11.76 5.27
CA SER A 130 7.10 -12.66 6.39
C SER A 130 7.44 -12.05 7.75
N ASP A 131 8.44 -11.17 7.83
CA ASP A 131 8.83 -10.49 9.08
C ASP A 131 7.71 -9.60 9.65
N TYR A 132 6.75 -9.23 8.79
CA TYR A 132 5.61 -8.39 9.13
C TYR A 132 4.30 -9.17 9.33
N VAL A 133 4.35 -10.49 9.26
CA VAL A 133 3.18 -11.36 9.47
C VAL A 133 3.11 -11.77 10.93
N VAL A 134 2.09 -11.30 11.63
CA VAL A 134 1.81 -11.71 13.01
C VAL A 134 0.94 -12.96 13.01
N SER A 135 1.49 -14.08 13.47
CA SER A 135 0.73 -15.31 13.69
C SER A 135 -0.27 -15.13 14.84
N GLY A 136 -1.46 -15.71 14.68
CA GLY A 136 -2.46 -15.71 15.76
C GLY A 136 -3.06 -14.34 16.10
N LEU A 137 -3.01 -13.35 15.18
CA LEU A 137 -3.57 -12.01 15.40
C LEU A 137 -5.03 -12.00 15.88
N PHE A 138 -5.79 -13.05 15.57
CA PHE A 138 -7.20 -13.22 15.93
C PHE A 138 -7.45 -14.32 16.97
N GLN A 139 -6.40 -14.84 17.63
CA GLN A 139 -6.51 -15.88 18.66
C GLN A 139 -6.63 -15.30 20.09
N GLY A 140 -7.07 -14.04 20.22
CA GLY A 140 -7.28 -13.34 21.48
C GLY A 140 -8.68 -13.49 22.05
#